data_AF-G0A9I0-F1
#
_entry.id   AF-G0A9I0-F1
#
_cell.length_a   1.000
_cell.length_b   1.000
_cell.length_c   1.000
_cell.angle_alpha   90.00
_cell.angle_beta   90.00
_cell.angle_gamma   90.00
#
_symmetry.space_group_name_H-M   'P 1'
#
loop_
_entity.id
_entity.type
_entity.pdbx_description
1 polymer ?
#
loop_
_entity_poly.entity_id
_entity_poly.type
_entity_poly.pdbx_seq_one_letter_code
_entity_poly.pdbx_strand_id
1 'polypeptide(L)' 'MFRTACKRAREMGAEQIHISATNSRNTVDFYVRLGCKLLDKPDPELYRLNLKISIYTVCLNHTKADGLRQL' A
#
# COMPACT_ATOMS: atom_id res chain seq x y z
N MET A 1 6.29 13.04 2.39
CA MET A 1 7.14 11.98 1.79
C MET A 1 6.34 10.97 0.96
N PHE A 2 5.25 10.39 1.45
CA PHE A 2 4.45 9.39 0.72
C PHE A 2 4.08 9.77 -0.73
N ARG A 3 3.52 10.98 -0.95
CA ARG A 3 3.13 11.44 -2.29
C ARG A 3 4.31 11.52 -3.27
N THR A 4 5.48 11.90 -2.80
CA THR A 4 6.72 11.96 -3.60
C THR A 4 7.16 10.55 -4.02
N ALA A 5 7.08 9.57 -3.12
CA ALA A 5 7.34 8.17 -3.44
C ALA A 5 6.37 7.65 -4.49
N CYS A 6 5.06 7.94 -4.36
CA CYS A 6 4.05 7.57 -5.36
C CYS A 6 4.33 8.22 -6.72
N LYS A 7 4.74 9.49 -6.76
CA LYS A 7 5.12 10.17 -8.00
C LYS A 7 6.31 9.47 -8.65
N ARG A 8 7.38 9.21 -7.89
CA ARG A 8 8.59 8.57 -8.41
C ARG A 8 8.33 7.15 -8.91
N ALA A 9 7.54 6.38 -8.19
CA ALA A 9 7.19 5.02 -8.58
C ALA A 9 6.37 5.00 -9.90
N ARG A 10 5.46 5.97 -10.10
CA ARG A 10 4.78 6.13 -11.40
C ARG A 10 5.74 6.45 -12.54
N GLU A 11 6.69 7.37 -12.31
CA GLU A 11 7.74 7.69 -13.30
C GLU A 11 8.61 6.47 -13.64
N MET A 12 8.73 5.51 -12.70
CA MET A 12 9.44 4.25 -12.90
C MET A 12 8.57 3.14 -13.53
N GLY A 13 7.29 3.43 -13.87
CA GLY A 13 6.37 2.45 -14.43
C GLY A 13 5.84 1.42 -13.42
N ALA A 14 5.98 1.67 -12.11
CA ALA A 14 5.48 0.77 -11.09
C ALA A 14 3.95 0.82 -10.98
N GLU A 15 3.31 -0.34 -11.01
CA GLU A 15 1.84 -0.45 -10.87
C GLU A 15 1.38 -0.29 -9.42
N GLN A 16 2.26 -0.59 -8.46
CA GLN A 16 1.97 -0.54 -7.03
C GLN A 16 3.21 -0.25 -6.19
N ILE A 17 3.01 0.32 -4.99
CA ILE A 17 4.04 0.37 -3.94
C ILE A 17 3.60 -0.50 -2.78
N HIS A 18 4.55 -1.25 -2.22
CA HIS A 18 4.44 -1.93 -0.94
C HIS A 18 5.17 -1.11 0.15
N ILE A 19 4.51 -0.90 1.27
CA ILE A 19 5.04 -0.14 2.41
C ILE A 19 5.05 -1.08 3.60
N SER A 20 6.20 -1.37 4.18
CA SER A 20 6.28 -2.00 5.50
C SER A 20 6.43 -0.91 6.57
N ALA A 21 5.57 -0.93 7.59
CA ALA A 21 5.66 0.00 8.70
C ALA A 21 5.19 -0.64 10.01
N THR A 22 5.63 -0.11 11.16
CA THR A 22 5.25 -0.61 12.48
C THR A 22 3.73 -0.71 12.62
N ASN A 23 3.23 -1.84 13.11
CA ASN A 23 1.81 -2.12 13.30
C ASN A 23 1.23 -1.35 14.50
N SER A 24 1.17 -0.03 14.37
CA SER A 24 0.46 0.86 15.30
C SER A 24 -0.82 1.36 14.65
N ARG A 25 -1.89 1.53 15.44
CA ARG A 25 -3.18 2.03 14.94
C ARG A 25 -3.03 3.36 14.19
N ASN A 26 -2.19 4.26 14.70
CA ASN A 26 -1.93 5.56 14.08
C ASN A 26 -1.27 5.40 12.69
N THR A 27 -0.32 4.47 12.55
CA THR A 27 0.35 4.18 11.28
C THR A 27 -0.60 3.55 10.27
N VAL A 28 -1.41 2.58 10.71
CA VAL A 28 -2.44 1.94 9.88
C VAL A 28 -3.42 2.99 9.35
N ASP A 29 -4.03 3.76 10.26
CA ASP A 29 -5.05 4.76 9.92
C ASP A 29 -4.48 5.83 8.97
N PHE A 30 -3.22 6.23 9.17
CA PHE A 30 -2.54 7.17 8.29
C PHE A 30 -2.45 6.67 6.84
N TYR A 31 -1.96 5.45 6.60
CA TYR A 31 -1.80 4.91 5.25
C TYR A 31 -3.15 4.54 4.61
N VAL A 32 -4.12 4.07 5.39
CA VAL A 32 -5.48 3.81 4.90
C VAL A 32 -6.15 5.09 4.41
N ARG A 33 -6.05 6.20 5.16
CA ARG A 33 -6.57 7.52 4.73
C ARG A 33 -5.92 8.04 3.45
N LEU A 34 -4.71 7.58 3.14
CA LEU A 34 -4.00 7.93 1.91
C LEU A 34 -4.36 7.03 0.72
N GLY A 35 -5.31 6.11 0.88
CA GLY A 35 -5.77 5.19 -0.15
C GLY A 35 -5.01 3.87 -0.20
N CYS A 36 -4.16 3.58 0.78
CA CYS A 36 -3.51 2.28 0.87
C CYS A 36 -4.47 1.23 1.43
N LYS A 37 -4.28 -0.02 1.02
CA LYS A 37 -4.99 -1.17 1.58
C LYS A 37 -4.04 -1.95 2.48
N LEU A 38 -4.53 -2.35 3.64
CA LEU A 38 -3.83 -3.30 4.51
C LEU A 38 -3.90 -4.68 3.86
N LEU A 39 -2.77 -5.39 3.79
CA LEU A 39 -2.77 -6.77 3.34
C LEU A 39 -3.24 -7.70 4.47
N ASP A 40 -4.20 -8.59 4.17
CA ASP A 40 -4.73 -9.57 5.12
C ASP A 40 -3.68 -10.58 5.60
N LYS A 41 -2.67 -10.85 4.77
CA LYS A 41 -1.55 -11.73 5.10
C LYS A 41 -0.24 -10.93 5.08
N PRO A 42 0.48 -10.81 6.21
CA PRO A 42 1.82 -10.24 6.19
C PRO A 42 2.72 -11.13 5.32
N ASP A 43 3.71 -10.50 4.68
CA ASP A 43 4.70 -11.23 3.90
C ASP A 43 5.37 -12.30 4.80
N PRO A 44 5.41 -13.58 4.37
CA PRO A 44 5.95 -14.66 5.18
C PRO A 44 7.42 -14.45 5.59
N GLU A 45 8.22 -13.77 4.78
CA GLU A 45 9.61 -13.43 5.11
C GLU A 45 9.68 -12.38 6.23
N LEU A 46 8.80 -11.37 6.18
CA LEU A 46 8.71 -10.34 7.22
C LEU A 46 8.14 -10.88 8.53
N TYR A 47 7.21 -11.85 8.45
CA TYR A 47 6.71 -12.56 9.62
C TYR A 47 7.80 -13.41 10.28
N ARG A 48 8.66 -14.08 9.49
CA ARG A 48 9.79 -14.87 10.00
C ARG A 48 10.80 -14.04 10.79
N LEU A 49 10.94 -12.75 10.48
CA LEU A 49 11.84 -11.83 11.18
C LEU A 49 11.28 -11.34 12.53
N ASN A 50 10.08 -11.78 12.95
CA ASN A 50 9.38 -11.34 14.17
C ASN A 50 9.22 -9.81 14.27
N LEU A 51 9.27 -9.11 13.15
CA LEU A 51 9.04 -7.68 13.06
C LEU A 51 7.53 -7.46 13.08
N LYS A 52 7.03 -6.69 14.06
CA LYS A 52 5.62 -6.23 14.09
C LYS A 52 5.39 -5.14 13.04
N ILE A 53 5.63 -5.47 11.78
CA ILE A 53 5.44 -4.59 10.62
C ILE A 53 4.23 -5.05 9.83
N SER A 54 3.38 -4.11 9.46
CA SER A 54 2.26 -4.31 8.55
C SER A 54 2.67 -3.84 7.17
N ILE A 55 2.25 -4.58 6.15
CA ILE A 55 2.50 -4.23 4.75
C ILE A 55 1.23 -3.62 4.16
N TYR A 56 1.38 -2.46 3.52
CA TYR A 56 0.32 -1.74 2.84
C TYR A 56 0.61 -1.66 1.35
N THR A 57 -0.41 -1.81 0.52
CA THR A 57 -0.30 -1.62 -0.93
C THR A 57 -1.11 -0.42 -1.39
N VAL A 58 -0.53 0.39 -2.28
CA VAL A 58 -1.26 1.41 -3.04
C VAL A 58 -1.11 1.13 -4.53
N CYS A 59 -2.24 1.03 -5.24
CA CYS A 59 -2.24 0.95 -6.70
C CYS A 59 -1.97 2.35 -7.27
N LEU A 60 -0.97 2.46 -8.15
CA LEU A 60 -0.51 3.73 -8.70
C LEU A 60 -1.09 4.07 -10.07
N ASN A 61 -1.57 3.06 -10.79
CA ASN A 61 -2.20 3.23 -12.10
C ASN A 61 -3.70 3.50 -11.94
N HIS A 62 -4.11 4.73 -12.24
CA HIS A 62 -5.49 5.02 -12.65
C HIS A 62 -5.50 5.03 -14.19
N THR A 63 -5.55 3.84 -14.78
CA THR A 63 -5.87 3.67 -16.20
C THR A 63 -6.87 2.53 -16.36
N LYS A 64 -8.02 2.68 -15.69
CA LYS A 64 -9.33 2.54 -16.33
C LYS A 64 -10.33 3.38 -15.56
N ALA A 65 -11.02 4.22 -16.33
CA ALA A 65 -12.20 4.96 -15.95
C ALA A 65 -13.28 4.03 -15.36
N ASP A 66 -14.28 4.67 -14.75
CA ASP A 66 -15.65 4.19 -14.58
C ASP A 66 -16.01 2.83 -15.19
N GLY A 67 -16.54 1.94 -14.36
CA GLY A 67 -17.28 0.77 -14.81
C GLY A 67 -16.69 -0.54 -14.32
N LEU A 68 -17.21 -1.02 -13.18
CA LEU A 68 -17.69 -2.41 -12.97
C LEU A 68 -17.89 -2.68 -11.47
N ARG A 69 -19.10 -2.36 -10.98
CA ARG A 69 -19.96 -3.22 -10.13
C ARG A 69 -21.11 -2.40 -9.51
N GLN A 70 -22.06 -2.04 -10.35
CA GLN A 70 -23.48 -2.20 -10.04
C GLN A 70 -24.04 -3.12 -11.14
N LEU A 71 -23.94 -4.42 -10.89
CA LEU A 71 -24.77 -5.47 -11.50
C LEU A 71 -25.00 -6.50 -10.40
#